data_AF-A0ABD5NDQ7-F1
#
_entry.id   AF-A0ABD5NDQ7-F1
#
_cell.length_a   1.000
_cell.length_b   1.000
_cell.length_c   1.000
_cell.angle_alpha   90.00
_cell.angle_beta   90.00
_cell.angle_gamma   90.00
#
_symmetry.space_group_name_H-M   'P 1'
#
loop_
_entity.id
_entity.type
_entity.pdbx_description
1 polymer ?
#
loop_
_entity_poly.entity_id
_entity_poly.type
_entity_poly.pdbx_seq_one_letter_code
_entity_poly.pdbx_strand_id
1 'polypeptide(L)'
;MPGFPDPRHAYAIAHNEIRIGWRKLADKDALQKSAVGVAALLGLAFTAAAAFGAYFGGQALVQNPESAAELVALVPAGIGTFTLFMSAYLTAIQLGDIDVRDGYLTTVPARDVVGGLLVAGFLRVAGFFAAPLLVATVAFAAGAGSPLAFPLAAVAVLALTVTAFLVGFPLGAAAAYLLGQSEFVARYKAVLGALAFVAYFALILTNTLGELFGPVVEAFRASPVAWYSDLAALTVLGDASPLKAAAVLVGSVAVSALGVAASVRVSERRWYDDGVHAETAEADSATSGRLDALLGRRTAWVARKSWLRARRAPIKLVYVSYPLFVLFTPIQSSVQAGHVTTLLPPTVALYGAWMTGALFTLNPLGDEGAVLPVSVTTGVSGREFVGGLVAASTLVGGAVTLVVTAALAILSPLSPVAVACTVAAAIVLPPLAAAVAAGVGTSFPKYEATTITRSREAVVPSMWAFGVYTLAFLVTAGVATGFQTPVVAEALADALGTGEAAVHVGSLLVGVVLAGVAAAVAARRAVREFDTYTDG
;
A
#
# COMPACT_ATOMS: atom_id res chain seq x y z
N MET A 1 22.09 -3.83 -30.96
CA MET A 1 23.33 -4.57 -30.66
C MET A 1 23.37 -4.85 -29.16
N PRO A 2 23.54 -6.11 -28.72
CA PRO A 2 23.67 -6.41 -27.29
C PRO A 2 25.00 -5.83 -26.81
N GLY A 3 24.94 -4.91 -25.86
CA GLY A 3 26.11 -4.27 -25.28
C GLY A 3 25.78 -3.77 -23.89
N PHE A 4 26.79 -3.69 -23.04
CA PHE A 4 26.64 -3.10 -21.71
C PHE A 4 26.32 -1.60 -21.81
N PRO A 5 25.63 -1.03 -20.80
CA PRO A 5 25.36 0.40 -20.75
C PRO A 5 26.67 1.23 -20.77
N ASP A 6 26.65 2.37 -21.44
CA ASP A 6 27.74 3.34 -21.32
C ASP A 6 27.74 3.95 -19.89
N PRO A 7 28.86 3.86 -19.14
CA PRO A 7 28.91 4.34 -17.75
C PRO A 7 28.65 5.84 -17.59
N ARG A 8 29.04 6.67 -18.58
CA ARG A 8 28.87 8.12 -18.51
C ARG A 8 27.41 8.49 -18.69
N HIS A 9 26.74 7.87 -19.67
CA HIS A 9 25.30 8.06 -19.87
C HIS A 9 24.50 7.54 -18.68
N ALA A 10 24.79 6.32 -18.21
CA ALA A 10 24.14 5.73 -17.05
C ALA A 10 24.28 6.62 -15.81
N TYR A 11 25.47 7.16 -15.55
CA TYR A 11 25.70 8.09 -14.44
C TYR A 11 24.89 9.39 -14.58
N ALA A 12 24.88 10.01 -15.76
CA ALA A 12 24.16 11.26 -15.97
C ALA A 12 22.64 11.09 -15.77
N ILE A 13 22.08 9.98 -16.28
CA ILE A 13 20.67 9.62 -16.10
C ILE A 13 20.40 9.36 -14.63
N ALA A 14 21.23 8.56 -13.96
CA ALA A 14 21.07 8.24 -12.54
C ALA A 14 21.13 9.48 -11.65
N HIS A 15 22.07 10.39 -11.93
CA HIS A 15 22.22 11.64 -11.20
C HIS A 15 20.97 12.52 -11.36
N ASN A 16 20.46 12.66 -12.59
CA ASN A 16 19.24 13.42 -12.85
C ASN A 16 18.04 12.81 -12.11
N GLU A 17 17.89 11.49 -12.18
CA GLU A 17 16.87 10.76 -11.44
C GLU A 17 16.95 11.06 -9.94
N ILE A 18 18.11 10.89 -9.31
CA ILE A 18 18.30 11.16 -7.88
C ILE A 18 17.95 12.61 -7.55
N ARG A 19 18.35 13.57 -8.39
CA ARG A 19 18.03 14.99 -8.22
C ARG A 19 16.53 15.25 -8.30
N ILE A 20 15.81 14.64 -9.24
CA ILE A 20 14.34 14.73 -9.33
C ILE A 20 13.72 14.17 -8.05
N GLY A 21 14.19 13.01 -7.57
CA GLY A 21 13.71 12.40 -6.33
C GLY A 21 13.92 13.31 -5.12
N TRP A 22 15.07 13.96 -5.03
CA TRP A 22 15.38 14.92 -3.97
C TRP A 22 14.49 16.17 -4.03
N ARG A 23 14.28 16.76 -5.20
CA ARG A 23 13.39 17.93 -5.36
C ARG A 23 11.95 17.57 -4.98
N LYS A 24 11.45 16.41 -5.45
CA LYS A 24 10.16 15.86 -5.06
C LYS A 24 10.04 15.64 -3.54
N LEU A 25 11.14 15.49 -2.80
CA LEU A 25 11.14 15.39 -1.33
C LEU A 25 11.21 16.76 -0.65
N ALA A 26 12.03 17.67 -1.17
CA ALA A 26 12.23 19.01 -0.63
C ALA A 26 10.97 19.89 -0.75
N ASP A 27 10.26 19.74 -1.88
CA ASP A 27 9.07 20.51 -2.22
C ASP A 27 7.79 20.00 -1.51
N LYS A 28 7.91 18.98 -0.64
CA LYS A 28 6.79 18.41 0.10
C LYS A 28 6.28 19.34 1.21
N ASP A 29 4.98 19.28 1.48
CA ASP A 29 4.33 19.95 2.61
C ASP A 29 4.88 19.46 3.97
N ALA A 30 4.72 20.27 5.02
CA ALA A 30 5.21 19.97 6.38
C ALA A 30 4.76 18.59 6.91
N LEU A 31 3.54 18.17 6.57
CA LEU A 31 2.98 16.87 6.95
C LEU A 31 3.56 15.69 6.16
N GLN A 32 3.86 15.90 4.88
CA GLN A 32 4.55 14.89 4.10
C GLN A 32 6.02 14.76 4.54
N LYS A 33 6.63 15.87 4.97
CA LYS A 33 7.94 15.88 5.64
C LYS A 33 7.90 15.13 6.97
N SER A 34 6.82 15.24 7.75
CA SER A 34 6.68 14.46 8.99
C SER A 34 6.51 12.96 8.72
N ALA A 35 5.77 12.57 7.66
CA ALA A 35 5.69 11.17 7.23
C ALA A 35 7.08 10.60 6.84
N VAL A 36 7.88 11.40 6.13
CA VAL A 36 9.30 11.06 5.83
C VAL A 36 10.11 10.97 7.12
N GLY A 37 9.88 11.87 8.09
CA GLY A 37 10.50 11.82 9.40
C GLY A 37 10.17 10.55 10.19
N VAL A 38 8.91 10.11 10.18
CA VAL A 38 8.49 8.83 10.78
C VAL A 38 9.16 7.66 10.07
N ALA A 39 9.20 7.64 8.75
CA ALA A 39 9.91 6.61 7.99
C ALA A 39 11.41 6.58 8.32
N ALA A 40 12.04 7.76 8.49
CA ALA A 40 13.42 7.87 8.91
C ALA A 40 13.63 7.34 10.34
N LEU A 41 12.72 7.65 11.29
CA LEU A 41 12.76 7.11 12.65
C LEU A 41 12.61 5.58 12.67
N LEU A 42 11.70 5.01 11.87
CA LEU A 42 11.58 3.57 11.72
C LEU A 42 12.84 2.96 11.11
N GLY A 43 13.45 3.62 10.12
CA GLY A 43 14.74 3.23 9.56
C GLY A 43 15.88 3.25 10.59
N LEU A 44 15.91 4.24 11.49
CA LEU A 44 16.85 4.30 12.60
C LEU A 44 16.61 3.17 13.61
N ALA A 45 15.35 2.89 13.96
CA ALA A 45 15.00 1.78 14.84
C ALA A 45 15.42 0.43 14.24
N PHE A 46 15.18 0.22 12.93
CA PHE A 46 15.66 -0.94 12.20
C PHE A 46 17.19 -1.05 12.21
N THR A 47 17.89 0.07 11.98
CA THR A 47 19.36 0.12 12.03
C THR A 47 19.89 -0.26 13.40
N ALA A 48 19.29 0.27 14.47
CA ALA A 48 19.65 -0.06 15.84
C ALA A 48 19.40 -1.55 16.14
N ALA A 49 18.24 -2.10 15.74
CA ALA A 49 17.93 -3.51 15.91
C ALA A 49 18.89 -4.43 15.13
N ALA A 50 19.21 -4.09 13.88
CA ALA A 50 20.16 -4.83 13.06
C ALA A 50 21.57 -4.79 13.66
N ALA A 51 22.02 -3.61 14.10
CA ALA A 51 23.32 -3.46 14.76
C ALA A 51 23.40 -4.22 16.09
N PHE A 52 22.35 -4.14 16.91
CA PHE A 52 22.24 -4.90 18.14
C PHE A 52 22.31 -6.41 17.86
N GLY A 53 21.49 -6.92 16.93
CA GLY A 53 21.50 -8.33 16.53
C GLY A 53 22.87 -8.77 15.98
N ALA A 54 23.53 -7.94 15.19
CA ALA A 54 24.85 -8.23 14.64
C ALA A 54 25.95 -8.25 15.70
N TYR A 55 25.91 -7.36 16.70
CA TYR A 55 26.83 -7.38 17.84
C TYR A 55 26.72 -8.69 18.63
N PHE A 56 25.49 -9.08 18.99
CA PHE A 56 25.27 -10.35 19.68
C PHE A 56 25.59 -11.57 18.80
N GLY A 57 25.34 -11.48 17.50
CA GLY A 57 25.75 -12.51 16.54
C GLY A 57 27.27 -12.70 16.51
N GLY A 58 28.03 -11.60 16.50
CA GLY A 58 29.49 -11.62 16.59
C GLY A 58 30.00 -12.23 17.91
N GLN A 59 29.39 -11.86 19.04
CA GLN A 59 29.73 -12.46 20.33
C GLN A 59 29.41 -13.97 20.38
N ALA A 60 28.24 -14.37 19.87
CA ALA A 60 27.80 -15.75 19.85
C ALA A 60 28.73 -16.63 19.00
N LEU A 61 29.21 -16.11 17.86
CA LEU A 61 30.20 -16.79 17.00
C LEU A 61 31.51 -17.11 17.71
N VAL A 62 31.95 -16.23 18.61
CA VAL A 62 33.18 -16.43 19.39
C VAL A 62 32.94 -17.36 20.58
N GLN A 63 31.80 -17.21 21.26
CA GLN A 63 31.49 -17.95 22.49
C GLN A 63 31.01 -19.38 22.22
N ASN A 64 30.18 -19.59 21.18
CA ASN A 64 29.59 -20.87 20.82
C ASN A 64 29.53 -21.03 19.29
N PRO A 65 30.67 -21.30 18.62
CA PRO A 65 30.77 -21.31 17.16
C PRO A 65 29.79 -22.26 16.47
N GLU A 66 29.62 -23.47 16.99
CA GLU A 66 28.78 -24.51 16.37
C GLU A 66 27.29 -24.14 16.32
N SER A 67 26.74 -23.61 17.42
CA SER A 67 25.33 -23.19 17.48
C SER A 67 25.08 -21.86 16.77
N ALA A 68 26.08 -20.97 16.74
CA ALA A 68 25.99 -19.69 16.05
C ALA A 68 26.14 -19.84 14.52
N ALA A 69 26.90 -20.82 14.04
CA ALA A 69 27.14 -21.05 12.61
C ALA A 69 25.84 -21.28 11.82
N GLU A 70 24.87 -22.01 12.40
CA GLU A 70 23.56 -22.22 11.76
C GLU A 70 22.76 -20.91 11.59
N LEU A 71 22.75 -20.06 12.63
CA LEU A 71 22.06 -18.77 12.61
C LEU A 71 22.75 -17.78 11.67
N VAL A 72 24.08 -17.82 11.59
CA VAL A 72 24.87 -16.93 10.74
C VAL A 72 24.73 -17.29 9.27
N ALA A 73 24.58 -18.58 8.94
CA ALA A 73 24.28 -19.03 7.58
C ALA A 73 22.89 -18.57 7.07
N LEU A 74 21.93 -18.30 7.97
CA LEU A 74 20.61 -17.77 7.62
C LEU A 74 20.64 -16.28 7.26
N VAL A 75 21.64 -15.52 7.73
CA VAL A 75 21.71 -14.06 7.52
C VAL A 75 21.83 -13.70 6.03
N PRO A 76 22.77 -14.28 5.24
CA PRO A 76 22.82 -14.05 3.80
C PRO A 76 21.54 -14.49 3.07
N ALA A 77 20.94 -15.60 3.48
CA ALA A 77 19.71 -16.09 2.86
C ALA A 77 18.54 -15.10 3.06
N GLY A 78 18.39 -14.55 4.27
CA GLY A 78 17.39 -13.53 4.57
C GLY A 78 17.62 -12.23 3.81
N ILE A 79 18.85 -11.69 3.86
CA ILE A 79 19.22 -10.45 3.16
C ILE A 79 19.03 -10.60 1.64
N GLY A 80 19.51 -11.71 1.09
CA GLY A 80 19.41 -12.02 -0.35
C GLY A 80 17.96 -12.17 -0.80
N THR A 81 17.16 -12.95 -0.08
CA THR A 81 15.73 -13.15 -0.38
C THR A 81 14.98 -11.83 -0.35
N PHE A 82 15.15 -11.05 0.72
CA PHE A 82 14.50 -9.76 0.88
C PHE A 82 14.90 -8.79 -0.25
N THR A 83 16.20 -8.66 -0.52
CA THR A 83 16.70 -7.72 -1.54
C THR A 83 16.24 -8.11 -2.94
N LEU A 84 16.28 -9.41 -3.29
CA LEU A 84 15.81 -9.91 -4.57
C LEU A 84 14.30 -9.66 -4.74
N PHE A 85 13.49 -10.01 -3.75
CA PHE A 85 12.04 -9.85 -3.84
C PHE A 85 11.66 -8.37 -3.91
N MET A 86 12.24 -7.53 -3.05
CA MET A 86 11.96 -6.09 -3.04
C MET A 86 12.41 -5.41 -4.33
N SER A 87 13.56 -5.76 -4.89
CA SER A 87 14.01 -5.21 -6.17
C SER A 87 13.12 -5.66 -7.33
N ALA A 88 12.67 -6.93 -7.36
CA ALA A 88 11.72 -7.39 -8.37
C ALA A 88 10.36 -6.68 -8.25
N TYR A 89 9.79 -6.63 -7.04
CA TYR A 89 8.53 -5.96 -6.75
C TYR A 89 8.58 -4.47 -7.14
N LEU A 90 9.60 -3.75 -6.68
CA LEU A 90 9.75 -2.33 -6.97
C LEU A 90 10.07 -2.08 -8.43
N THR A 91 10.77 -2.97 -9.13
CA THR A 91 10.99 -2.84 -10.57
C THR A 91 9.69 -3.00 -11.35
N ALA A 92 8.85 -3.96 -10.97
CA ALA A 92 7.57 -4.18 -11.62
C ALA A 92 6.62 -2.97 -11.48
N ILE A 93 6.70 -2.24 -10.37
CA ILE A 93 5.75 -1.16 -10.03
C ILE A 93 6.31 0.24 -10.29
N GLN A 94 7.61 0.46 -10.09
CA GLN A 94 8.20 1.80 -9.97
C GLN A 94 9.57 1.99 -10.63
N LEU A 95 10.52 1.05 -10.49
CA LEU A 95 11.91 1.24 -10.95
C LEU A 95 12.10 0.92 -12.43
N GLY A 96 11.27 0.04 -13.02
CA GLY A 96 11.44 -0.45 -14.40
C GLY A 96 10.92 0.49 -15.49
N ASP A 97 10.54 1.72 -15.14
CA ASP A 97 10.02 2.72 -16.07
C ASP A 97 10.51 4.14 -15.69
N ILE A 98 10.43 5.07 -16.64
CA ILE A 98 10.87 6.46 -16.49
C ILE A 98 9.79 7.44 -16.98
N ASP A 99 9.62 8.56 -16.28
CA ASP A 99 8.49 9.49 -16.47
C ASP A 99 8.44 10.07 -17.91
N VAL A 100 9.60 10.33 -18.52
CA VAL A 100 9.73 10.91 -19.88
C VAL A 100 10.38 9.91 -20.84
N ARG A 101 9.90 8.65 -20.81
CA ARG A 101 10.49 7.54 -21.58
C ARG A 101 10.70 7.85 -23.05
N ASP A 102 9.68 8.37 -23.74
CA ASP A 102 9.75 8.60 -25.19
C ASP A 102 10.84 9.63 -25.55
N GLY A 103 11.06 10.63 -24.69
CA GLY A 103 12.16 11.59 -24.84
C GLY A 103 13.55 10.96 -24.64
N TYR A 104 13.68 10.03 -23.69
CA TYR A 104 14.94 9.29 -23.51
C TYR A 104 15.20 8.32 -24.66
N LEU A 105 14.20 7.54 -25.08
CA LEU A 105 14.38 6.52 -26.13
C LEU A 105 14.63 7.11 -27.52
N THR A 106 14.32 8.40 -27.73
CA THR A 106 14.66 9.13 -28.97
C THR A 106 16.03 9.80 -28.94
N THR A 107 16.66 9.95 -27.76
CA THR A 107 17.92 10.71 -27.60
C THR A 107 19.11 9.86 -27.18
N VAL A 108 18.88 8.75 -26.46
CA VAL A 108 19.94 7.85 -25.99
C VAL A 108 19.53 6.38 -26.18
N PRO A 109 20.50 5.45 -26.37
CA PRO A 109 20.20 4.03 -26.44
C PRO A 109 19.48 3.51 -25.19
N ALA A 110 18.48 2.64 -25.36
CA ALA A 110 17.69 2.06 -24.26
C ALA A 110 18.56 1.41 -23.18
N ARG A 111 19.63 0.70 -23.56
CA ARG A 111 20.60 0.11 -22.62
C ARG A 111 21.22 1.12 -21.66
N ASP A 112 21.45 2.36 -22.09
CA ASP A 112 22.06 3.40 -21.25
C ASP A 112 21.04 3.92 -20.24
N VAL A 113 19.77 4.04 -20.65
CA VAL A 113 18.64 4.33 -19.77
C VAL A 113 18.49 3.26 -18.70
N VAL A 114 18.56 1.98 -19.09
CA VAL A 114 18.53 0.85 -18.14
C VAL A 114 19.70 0.93 -17.16
N GLY A 115 20.92 1.21 -17.63
CA GLY A 115 22.08 1.42 -16.76
C GLY A 115 21.84 2.52 -15.72
N GLY A 116 21.26 3.65 -16.14
CA GLY A 116 20.89 4.73 -15.23
C GLY A 116 19.82 4.33 -14.22
N LEU A 117 18.81 3.56 -14.65
CA LEU A 117 17.76 3.03 -13.76
C LEU A 117 18.31 2.02 -12.76
N LEU A 118 19.28 1.18 -13.14
CA LEU A 118 19.93 0.23 -12.22
C LEU A 118 20.71 0.97 -11.13
N VAL A 119 21.51 1.98 -11.50
CA VAL A 119 22.30 2.78 -10.54
C VAL A 119 21.37 3.62 -9.63
N ALA A 120 20.42 4.36 -10.21
CA ALA A 120 19.49 5.15 -9.42
C ALA A 120 18.57 4.28 -8.55
N GLY A 121 18.12 3.14 -9.09
CA GLY A 121 17.30 2.16 -8.38
C GLY A 121 18.05 1.56 -7.20
N PHE A 122 19.30 1.14 -7.39
CA PHE A 122 20.14 0.63 -6.32
C PHE A 122 20.32 1.70 -5.23
N LEU A 123 20.70 2.93 -5.57
CA LEU A 123 20.92 3.99 -4.58
C LEU A 123 19.64 4.40 -3.83
N ARG A 124 18.48 4.47 -4.52
CA ARG A 124 17.20 4.86 -3.90
C ARG A 124 16.61 3.76 -3.02
N VAL A 125 16.75 2.50 -3.41
CA VAL A 125 16.05 1.36 -2.80
C VAL A 125 17.02 0.52 -2.00
N ALA A 126 18.00 -0.09 -2.64
CA ALA A 126 18.95 -0.95 -1.97
C ALA A 126 19.88 -0.14 -1.05
N GLY A 127 20.25 1.09 -1.38
CA GLY A 127 21.07 1.98 -0.55
C GLY A 127 20.42 2.32 0.79
N PHE A 128 19.09 2.44 0.83
CA PHE A 128 18.35 2.69 2.06
C PHE A 128 18.40 1.49 3.03
N PHE A 129 18.52 0.26 2.50
CA PHE A 129 18.67 -0.97 3.30
C PHE A 129 20.13 -1.34 3.55
N ALA A 130 21.02 -1.07 2.59
CA ALA A 130 22.44 -1.37 2.69
C ALA A 130 23.12 -0.51 3.74
N ALA A 131 22.76 0.76 3.90
CA ALA A 131 23.32 1.62 4.94
C ALA A 131 23.12 1.07 6.37
N PRO A 132 21.89 0.69 6.80
CA PRO A 132 21.66 -0.01 8.06
C PRO A 132 22.50 -1.28 8.22
N LEU A 133 22.60 -2.09 7.17
CA LEU A 133 23.38 -3.34 7.20
C LEU A 133 24.88 -3.08 7.32
N LEU A 134 25.41 -2.04 6.67
CA LEU A 134 26.80 -1.60 6.84
C LEU A 134 27.08 -1.16 8.28
N VAL A 135 26.17 -0.42 8.91
CA VAL A 135 26.28 -0.11 10.35
C VAL A 135 26.30 -1.39 11.18
N ALA A 136 25.47 -2.38 10.82
CA ALA A 136 25.46 -3.67 11.49
C ALA A 136 26.79 -4.44 11.34
N THR A 137 27.54 -4.27 10.24
CA THR A 137 28.87 -4.89 10.09
C THR A 137 29.93 -4.33 11.05
N VAL A 138 29.82 -3.05 11.44
CA VAL A 138 30.68 -2.46 12.49
C VAL A 138 30.35 -3.09 13.85
N ALA A 139 29.07 -3.21 14.15
CA ALA A 139 28.60 -3.83 15.39
C ALA A 139 28.99 -5.32 15.47
N PHE A 140 28.89 -6.04 14.35
CA PHE A 140 29.38 -7.42 14.22
C PHE A 140 30.87 -7.55 14.55
N ALA A 141 31.72 -6.73 13.92
CA ALA A 141 33.15 -6.76 14.16
C ALA A 141 33.51 -6.44 15.62
N ALA A 142 32.79 -5.50 16.23
CA ALA A 142 32.93 -5.17 17.65
C ALA A 142 32.52 -6.34 18.55
N GLY A 143 31.39 -7.00 18.25
CA GLY A 143 30.92 -8.18 18.99
C GLY A 143 31.85 -9.38 18.86
N ALA A 144 32.43 -9.59 17.67
CA ALA A 144 33.38 -10.66 17.40
C ALA A 144 34.80 -10.37 17.91
N GLY A 145 35.10 -9.16 18.39
CA GLY A 145 36.44 -8.76 18.82
C GLY A 145 37.49 -8.75 17.71
N SER A 146 37.08 -8.70 16.44
CA SER A 146 37.96 -8.82 15.27
C SER A 146 37.75 -7.62 14.33
N PRO A 147 38.64 -6.60 14.36
CA PRO A 147 38.50 -5.40 13.52
C PRO A 147 38.49 -5.71 12.01
N LEU A 148 39.19 -6.76 11.58
CA LEU A 148 39.24 -7.19 10.19
C LEU A 148 37.92 -7.81 9.71
N ALA A 149 37.02 -8.21 10.62
CA ALA A 149 35.70 -8.71 10.25
C ALA A 149 34.82 -7.60 9.64
N PHE A 150 35.05 -6.32 9.99
CA PHE A 150 34.30 -5.19 9.43
C PHE A 150 34.41 -5.10 7.90
N PRO A 151 35.61 -4.92 7.30
CA PRO A 151 35.71 -4.77 5.85
C PRO A 151 35.23 -6.00 5.10
N LEU A 152 35.43 -7.21 5.65
CA LEU A 152 34.97 -8.44 5.01
C LEU A 152 33.46 -8.60 5.05
N ALA A 153 32.83 -8.36 6.20
CA ALA A 153 31.38 -8.36 6.32
C ALA A 153 30.73 -7.25 5.47
N ALA A 154 31.35 -6.06 5.41
CA ALA A 154 30.88 -4.96 4.58
C ALA A 154 30.92 -5.33 3.09
N VAL A 155 32.01 -5.94 2.62
CA VAL A 155 32.13 -6.43 1.25
C VAL A 155 31.10 -7.53 0.98
N ALA A 156 30.89 -8.46 1.92
CA ALA A 156 29.88 -9.52 1.78
C ALA A 156 28.47 -8.95 1.63
N VAL A 157 28.08 -8.00 2.49
CA VAL A 157 26.77 -7.33 2.44
C VAL A 157 26.60 -6.56 1.13
N LEU A 158 27.60 -5.80 0.70
CA LEU A 158 27.52 -5.03 -0.55
C LEU A 158 27.44 -5.94 -1.77
N ALA A 159 28.31 -6.95 -1.86
CA ALA A 159 28.30 -7.89 -2.97
C ALA A 159 26.97 -8.66 -3.06
N LEU A 160 26.44 -9.11 -1.92
CA LEU A 160 25.14 -9.80 -1.85
C LEU A 160 23.99 -8.88 -2.28
N THR A 161 23.91 -7.68 -1.72
CA THR A 161 22.81 -6.74 -2.02
C THR A 161 22.84 -6.25 -3.46
N VAL A 162 24.02 -5.96 -4.01
CA VAL A 162 24.19 -5.62 -5.44
C VAL A 162 23.76 -6.79 -6.33
N THR A 163 24.27 -7.99 -6.06
CA THR A 163 23.96 -9.18 -6.86
C THR A 163 22.46 -9.50 -6.82
N ALA A 164 21.86 -9.52 -5.63
CA ALA A 164 20.43 -9.78 -5.45
C ALA A 164 19.56 -8.72 -6.14
N PHE A 165 19.95 -7.45 -6.07
CA PHE A 165 19.26 -6.36 -6.76
C PHE A 165 19.32 -6.53 -8.29
N LEU A 166 20.50 -6.83 -8.84
CA LEU A 166 20.72 -7.00 -10.28
C LEU A 166 20.03 -8.26 -10.84
N VAL A 167 19.76 -9.26 -10.00
CA VAL A 167 18.94 -10.42 -10.36
C VAL A 167 17.45 -10.10 -10.24
N GLY A 168 17.02 -9.39 -9.19
CA GLY A 168 15.61 -9.07 -8.99
C GLY A 168 15.07 -8.05 -10.00
N PHE A 169 15.88 -7.08 -10.44
CA PHE A 169 15.47 -6.09 -11.45
C PHE A 169 14.92 -6.72 -12.74
N PRO A 170 15.65 -7.59 -13.48
CA PRO A 170 15.13 -8.20 -14.68
C PRO A 170 13.93 -9.12 -14.42
N LEU A 171 13.85 -9.78 -13.25
CA LEU A 171 12.68 -10.56 -12.86
C LEU A 171 11.43 -9.69 -12.72
N GLY A 172 11.56 -8.53 -12.07
CA GLY A 172 10.49 -7.55 -11.94
C GLY A 172 10.07 -6.96 -13.29
N ALA A 173 11.05 -6.60 -14.13
CA ALA A 173 10.79 -6.12 -15.48
C ALA A 173 10.10 -7.18 -16.35
N ALA A 174 10.50 -8.45 -16.23
CA ALA A 174 9.91 -9.57 -16.95
C ALA A 174 8.49 -9.85 -16.48
N ALA A 175 8.24 -9.88 -15.16
CA ALA A 175 6.90 -10.02 -14.61
C ALA A 175 5.98 -8.91 -15.11
N ALA A 176 6.43 -7.66 -15.05
CA ALA A 176 5.63 -6.54 -15.52
C ALA A 176 5.43 -6.57 -17.04
N TYR A 177 6.39 -7.09 -17.83
CA TYR A 177 6.23 -7.31 -19.27
C TYR A 177 5.17 -8.37 -19.56
N LEU A 178 5.29 -9.56 -18.96
CA LEU A 178 4.36 -10.67 -19.15
C LEU A 178 2.93 -10.30 -18.72
N LEU A 179 2.78 -9.60 -17.59
CA LEU A 179 1.49 -9.11 -17.13
C LEU A 179 0.90 -8.06 -18.08
N GLY A 180 1.73 -7.23 -18.71
CA GLY A 180 1.31 -6.24 -19.70
C GLY A 180 0.89 -6.84 -21.05
N GLN A 181 1.39 -8.03 -21.37
CA GLN A 181 1.08 -8.75 -22.61
C GLN A 181 -0.19 -9.64 -22.50
N SER A 182 -0.73 -9.82 -21.30
CA SER A 182 -1.90 -10.67 -21.11
C SER A 182 -3.21 -9.90 -21.25
N GLU A 183 -4.04 -10.26 -22.23
CA GLU A 183 -5.40 -9.71 -22.38
C GLU A 183 -6.25 -9.93 -21.12
N PHE A 184 -6.08 -11.10 -20.51
CA PHE A 184 -6.79 -11.47 -19.29
C PHE A 184 -6.41 -10.53 -18.15
N VAL A 185 -5.12 -10.27 -17.96
CA VAL A 185 -4.66 -9.31 -16.96
C VAL A 185 -5.14 -7.91 -17.30
N ALA A 186 -5.04 -7.46 -18.55
CA ALA A 186 -5.54 -6.16 -18.97
C ALA A 186 -7.04 -5.98 -18.68
N ARG A 187 -7.85 -7.02 -18.96
CA ARG A 187 -9.30 -7.05 -18.76
C ARG A 187 -9.69 -7.09 -17.28
N TYR A 188 -8.99 -7.88 -16.46
CA TYR A 188 -9.31 -8.12 -15.05
C TYR A 188 -8.34 -7.47 -14.06
N LYS A 189 -7.49 -6.52 -14.49
CA LYS A 189 -6.44 -5.88 -13.67
C LYS A 189 -6.92 -5.41 -12.30
N ALA A 190 -8.13 -4.84 -12.24
CA ALA A 190 -8.70 -4.33 -11.01
C ALA A 190 -9.09 -5.48 -10.06
N VAL A 191 -9.68 -6.55 -10.59
CA VAL A 191 -10.07 -7.74 -9.82
C VAL A 191 -8.82 -8.49 -9.35
N LEU A 192 -7.85 -8.72 -10.23
CA LEU A 192 -6.59 -9.36 -9.88
C LEU A 192 -5.81 -8.56 -8.84
N GLY A 193 -5.77 -7.23 -8.98
CA GLY A 193 -5.16 -6.34 -7.98
C GLY A 193 -5.87 -6.42 -6.62
N ALA A 194 -7.21 -6.44 -6.61
CA ALA A 194 -7.98 -6.61 -5.38
C ALA A 194 -7.75 -7.98 -4.72
N LEU A 195 -7.73 -9.07 -5.52
CA LEU A 195 -7.43 -10.42 -5.03
C LEU A 195 -6.01 -10.51 -4.47
N ALA A 196 -5.03 -9.93 -5.15
CA ALA A 196 -3.65 -9.88 -4.67
C ALA A 196 -3.53 -9.09 -3.36
N PHE A 197 -4.25 -7.97 -3.23
CA PHE A 197 -4.32 -7.21 -1.99
C PHE A 197 -4.95 -8.02 -0.85
N VAL A 198 -6.06 -8.69 -1.09
CA VAL A 198 -6.72 -9.56 -0.10
C VAL A 198 -5.81 -10.72 0.30
N ALA A 199 -5.15 -11.38 -0.65
CA ALA A 199 -4.20 -12.46 -0.37
C ALA A 199 -3.01 -11.96 0.46
N TYR A 200 -2.42 -10.81 0.10
CA TYR A 200 -1.35 -10.18 0.87
C TYR A 200 -1.79 -9.83 2.30
N PHE A 201 -2.97 -9.23 2.45
CA PHE A 201 -3.50 -8.87 3.76
C PHE A 201 -3.83 -10.10 4.61
N ALA A 202 -4.37 -11.17 4.00
CA ALA A 202 -4.61 -12.44 4.67
C ALA A 202 -3.32 -13.05 5.21
N LEU A 203 -2.24 -13.09 4.42
CA LEU A 203 -0.93 -13.60 4.85
C LEU A 203 -0.37 -12.85 6.06
N ILE A 204 -0.57 -11.52 6.11
CA ILE A 204 -0.17 -10.71 7.27
C ILE A 204 -1.02 -11.07 8.50
N LEU A 205 -2.34 -11.14 8.34
CA LEU A 205 -3.27 -11.42 9.45
C LEU A 205 -3.09 -12.81 10.05
N THR A 206 -2.80 -13.82 9.22
CA THR A 206 -2.55 -15.20 9.67
C THR A 206 -1.12 -15.43 10.11
N ASN A 207 -0.23 -14.43 9.99
CA ASN A 207 1.19 -14.53 10.30
C ASN A 207 1.91 -15.66 9.51
N THR A 208 1.44 -16.00 8.30
CA THR A 208 1.96 -17.11 7.47
C THR A 208 2.96 -16.64 6.42
N LEU A 209 3.34 -15.36 6.41
CA LEU A 209 4.39 -14.85 5.52
C LEU A 209 5.70 -15.64 5.66
N GLY A 210 6.05 -16.08 6.87
CA GLY A 210 7.22 -16.91 7.13
C GLY A 210 7.16 -18.26 6.39
N GLU A 211 5.99 -18.89 6.34
CA GLU A 211 5.78 -20.16 5.62
C GLU A 211 5.88 -19.98 4.11
N LEU A 212 5.39 -18.85 3.59
CA LEU A 212 5.48 -18.53 2.17
C LEU A 212 6.93 -18.34 1.70
N PHE A 213 7.74 -17.63 2.49
CA PHE A 213 9.13 -17.34 2.13
C PHE A 213 10.12 -18.39 2.63
N GLY A 214 9.73 -19.26 3.58
CA GLY A 214 10.57 -20.31 4.16
C GLY A 214 11.27 -21.19 3.12
N PRO A 215 10.56 -21.75 2.12
CA PRO A 215 11.19 -22.54 1.05
C PRO A 215 12.24 -21.76 0.25
N VAL A 216 12.02 -20.46 0.02
CA VAL A 216 12.97 -19.61 -0.70
C VAL A 216 14.21 -19.34 0.14
N VAL A 217 14.01 -19.04 1.43
CA VAL A 217 15.11 -18.84 2.39
C VAL A 217 15.94 -20.12 2.51
N GLU A 218 15.31 -21.29 2.58
CA GLU A 218 16.01 -22.57 2.67
C GLU A 218 16.75 -22.91 1.36
N ALA A 219 16.15 -22.63 0.20
CA ALA A 219 16.85 -22.76 -1.09
C ALA A 219 18.07 -21.84 -1.16
N PHE A 220 17.98 -20.62 -0.63
CA PHE A 220 19.11 -19.69 -0.58
C PHE A 220 20.19 -20.20 0.38
N ARG A 221 19.79 -20.72 1.54
CA ARG A 221 20.69 -21.34 2.53
C ARG A 221 21.43 -22.55 1.94
N ALA A 222 20.77 -23.35 1.11
CA ALA A 222 21.38 -24.50 0.42
C ALA A 222 22.24 -24.12 -0.81
N SER A 223 22.27 -22.83 -1.18
CA SER A 223 22.96 -22.33 -2.37
C SER A 223 24.28 -21.61 -2.04
N PRO A 224 25.07 -21.22 -3.05
CA PRO A 224 26.23 -20.34 -2.87
C PRO A 224 25.93 -18.99 -2.19
N VAL A 225 24.66 -18.61 -2.00
CA VAL A 225 24.29 -17.44 -1.18
C VAL A 225 24.70 -17.63 0.29
N ALA A 226 24.75 -18.85 0.81
CA ALA A 226 25.28 -19.07 2.15
C ALA A 226 26.77 -18.73 2.25
N TRP A 227 27.55 -18.82 1.16
CA TRP A 227 29.01 -18.59 1.18
C TRP A 227 29.40 -17.14 1.49
N TYR A 228 28.46 -16.19 1.46
CA TYR A 228 28.71 -14.85 1.96
C TYR A 228 28.96 -14.82 3.48
N SER A 229 28.49 -15.82 4.23
CA SER A 229 28.85 -15.94 5.65
C SER A 229 30.31 -16.36 5.83
N ASP A 230 30.84 -17.26 4.98
CA ASP A 230 32.26 -17.63 4.97
C ASP A 230 33.14 -16.39 4.71
N LEU A 231 32.73 -15.51 3.79
CA LEU A 231 33.43 -14.24 3.55
C LEU A 231 33.37 -13.32 4.76
N ALA A 232 32.20 -13.11 5.36
CA ALA A 232 32.02 -12.22 6.50
C ALA A 232 32.73 -12.71 7.78
N ALA A 233 32.80 -14.04 7.98
CA ALA A 233 33.35 -14.66 9.18
C ALA A 233 34.81 -15.14 9.02
N LEU A 234 35.46 -14.88 7.88
CA LEU A 234 36.79 -15.42 7.55
C LEU A 234 37.88 -15.11 8.60
N THR A 235 37.77 -14.00 9.32
CA THR A 235 38.72 -13.57 10.36
C THR A 235 38.21 -13.80 11.78
N VAL A 236 37.09 -14.51 11.92
CA VAL A 236 36.41 -14.81 13.19
C VAL A 236 36.38 -16.32 13.42
N LEU A 237 36.03 -17.09 12.39
CA LEU A 237 35.95 -18.55 12.44
C LEU A 237 37.13 -19.19 11.71
N GLY A 238 37.83 -20.11 12.38
CA GLY A 238 38.91 -20.89 11.76
C GLY A 238 38.42 -21.83 10.65
N ASP A 239 37.16 -22.27 10.73
CA ASP A 239 36.54 -23.19 9.77
C ASP A 239 35.90 -22.50 8.55
N ALA A 240 35.87 -21.15 8.54
CA ALA A 240 35.37 -20.40 7.39
C ALA A 240 36.25 -20.67 6.16
N SER A 241 35.64 -21.05 5.04
CA SER A 241 36.39 -21.49 3.87
C SER A 241 36.85 -20.31 3.01
N PRO A 242 38.17 -20.07 2.83
CA PRO A 242 38.67 -19.02 1.95
C PRO A 242 38.27 -19.25 0.49
N LEU A 243 38.14 -20.52 0.07
CA LEU A 243 37.73 -20.89 -1.27
C LEU A 243 36.27 -20.49 -1.53
N LYS A 244 35.35 -20.73 -0.58
CA LYS A 244 33.95 -20.30 -0.70
C LYS A 244 33.84 -18.78 -0.71
N ALA A 245 34.61 -18.09 0.14
CA ALA A 245 34.67 -16.63 0.18
C ALA A 245 35.17 -16.02 -1.15
N ALA A 246 36.22 -16.60 -1.76
CA ALA A 246 36.70 -16.15 -3.06
C ALA A 246 35.70 -16.49 -4.18
N ALA A 247 35.15 -17.70 -4.17
CA ALA A 247 34.19 -18.17 -5.16
C ALA A 247 32.91 -17.33 -5.18
N VAL A 248 32.41 -16.92 -4.01
CA VAL A 248 31.20 -16.08 -3.94
C VAL A 248 31.45 -14.68 -4.50
N LEU A 249 32.63 -14.09 -4.28
CA LEU A 249 33.00 -12.80 -4.87
C LEU A 249 33.10 -12.86 -6.39
N VAL A 250 33.80 -13.85 -6.93
CA VAL A 250 33.91 -14.05 -8.38
C VAL A 250 32.54 -14.35 -9.00
N GLY A 251 31.76 -15.21 -8.34
CA GLY A 251 30.39 -15.53 -8.73
C GLY A 251 29.48 -14.31 -8.73
N SER A 252 29.62 -13.41 -7.74
CA SER A 252 28.87 -12.15 -7.65
C SER A 252 29.10 -11.28 -8.87
N VAL A 253 30.35 -11.15 -9.32
CA VAL A 253 30.70 -10.37 -10.52
C VAL A 253 30.07 -10.97 -11.78
N ALA A 254 30.18 -12.30 -11.95
CA ALA A 254 29.61 -13.00 -13.10
C ALA A 254 28.07 -12.88 -13.13
N VAL A 255 27.40 -13.14 -12.00
CA VAL A 255 25.94 -13.03 -11.87
C VAL A 255 25.46 -11.60 -12.06
N SER A 256 26.19 -10.62 -11.52
CA SER A 256 25.88 -9.20 -11.71
C SER A 256 25.96 -8.79 -13.18
N ALA A 257 27.00 -9.24 -13.90
CA ALA A 257 27.14 -8.97 -15.34
C ALA A 257 25.97 -9.57 -16.15
N LEU A 258 25.56 -10.80 -15.82
CA LEU A 258 24.38 -11.44 -16.42
C LEU A 258 23.09 -10.70 -16.07
N GLY A 259 22.94 -10.24 -14.82
CA GLY A 259 21.78 -9.47 -14.36
C GLY A 259 21.63 -8.14 -15.11
N VAL A 260 22.73 -7.43 -15.36
CA VAL A 260 22.74 -6.21 -16.19
C VAL A 260 22.32 -6.53 -17.63
N ALA A 261 22.91 -7.56 -18.24
CA ALA A 261 22.56 -7.95 -19.61
C ALA A 261 21.09 -8.39 -19.75
N ALA A 262 20.58 -9.15 -18.78
CA ALA A 262 19.18 -9.55 -18.70
C ALA A 262 18.27 -8.33 -18.52
N SER A 263 18.65 -7.37 -17.67
CA SER A 263 17.90 -6.13 -17.45
C SER A 263 17.73 -5.35 -18.73
N VAL A 264 18.83 -5.15 -19.49
CA VAL A 264 18.79 -4.48 -20.79
C VAL A 264 17.85 -5.23 -21.73
N ARG A 265 18.02 -6.55 -21.87
CA ARG A 265 17.25 -7.34 -22.84
C ARG A 265 15.75 -7.35 -22.56
N VAL A 266 15.37 -7.46 -21.28
CA VAL A 266 13.97 -7.52 -20.84
C VAL A 266 13.33 -6.14 -20.91
N SER A 267 14.02 -5.08 -20.48
CA SER A 267 13.51 -3.70 -20.56
C SER A 267 13.34 -3.25 -22.01
N GLU A 268 14.25 -3.60 -22.92
CA GLU A 268 14.10 -3.31 -24.35
C GLU A 268 12.85 -3.98 -24.93
N ARG A 269 12.60 -5.27 -24.63
CA ARG A 269 11.34 -5.92 -25.05
C ARG A 269 10.14 -5.19 -24.48
N ARG A 270 10.17 -4.89 -23.19
CA ARG A 270 9.07 -4.20 -22.50
C ARG A 270 8.75 -2.83 -23.12
N TRP A 271 9.75 -2.09 -23.57
CA TRP A 271 9.56 -0.73 -24.07
C TRP A 271 9.26 -0.65 -25.56
N TYR A 272 9.72 -1.61 -26.36
CA TYR A 272 9.53 -1.61 -27.81
C TYR A 272 8.43 -2.55 -28.31
N ASP A 273 8.00 -3.53 -27.51
CA ASP A 273 6.85 -4.36 -27.87
C ASP A 273 5.56 -3.62 -27.53
N ASP A 274 4.62 -3.58 -28.47
CA ASP A 274 3.28 -3.07 -28.21
C ASP A 274 2.58 -3.96 -27.18
N GLY A 275 2.05 -3.35 -26.12
CA GLY A 275 1.27 -4.06 -25.10
C GLY A 275 -0.14 -4.35 -25.60
N VAL A 276 -0.76 -5.41 -25.09
CA VAL A 276 -2.15 -5.68 -25.46
C VAL A 276 -3.06 -4.63 -24.81
N HIS A 277 -3.63 -3.78 -25.66
CA HIS A 277 -4.77 -2.96 -25.28
C HIS A 277 -6.02 -3.84 -25.39
N ALA A 278 -6.65 -4.15 -24.26
CA ALA A 278 -8.00 -4.68 -24.32
C ALA A 278 -8.83 -3.68 -25.15
N GLU A 279 -9.40 -4.14 -26.26
CA GLU A 279 -10.24 -3.31 -27.14
C GLU A 279 -11.16 -2.47 -26.25
N THR A 280 -11.01 -1.16 -26.37
CA THR A 280 -11.98 -0.23 -25.81
C THR A 280 -13.29 -0.55 -26.51
N ALA A 281 -14.12 -1.36 -25.87
CA ALA A 281 -15.51 -1.53 -26.27
C ALA A 281 -16.05 -0.12 -26.52
N GLU A 282 -16.48 0.13 -27.76
CA GLU A 282 -17.13 1.39 -28.11
C GLU A 282 -18.15 1.68 -27.02
N ALA A 283 -18.03 2.88 -26.44
CA ALA A 283 -18.92 3.28 -25.37
C ALA A 283 -20.30 3.46 -26.00
N ASP A 284 -21.11 2.40 -25.94
CA ASP A 284 -22.53 2.49 -26.23
C ASP A 284 -23.08 3.68 -25.45
N SER A 285 -23.74 4.59 -26.16
CA SER A 285 -24.43 5.73 -25.58
C SER A 285 -25.25 5.23 -24.40
N ALA A 286 -24.97 5.73 -23.20
CA ALA A 286 -25.55 5.24 -21.96
C ALA A 286 -27.08 5.16 -22.06
N THR A 287 -27.60 3.96 -22.28
CA THR A 287 -29.03 3.69 -22.32
C THR A 287 -29.64 3.93 -20.94
N SER A 288 -30.83 4.50 -20.91
CA SER A 288 -31.57 4.78 -19.68
C SER A 288 -31.85 3.48 -18.93
N GLY A 289 -31.17 3.27 -17.80
CA GLY A 289 -31.30 2.06 -16.98
C GLY A 289 -32.12 2.26 -15.70
N ARG A 290 -32.26 1.20 -14.89
CA ARG A 290 -33.00 1.19 -13.60
C ARG A 290 -32.58 2.29 -12.62
N LEU A 291 -31.31 2.69 -12.66
CA LEU A 291 -30.77 3.80 -11.87
C LEU A 291 -31.43 5.14 -12.18
N ASP A 292 -31.80 5.40 -13.44
CA ASP A 292 -32.45 6.64 -13.85
C ASP A 292 -33.86 6.72 -13.27
N ALA A 293 -34.55 5.59 -13.16
CA ALA A 293 -35.87 5.49 -12.55
C ALA A 293 -35.82 5.69 -11.03
N LEU A 294 -34.77 5.21 -10.36
CA LEU A 294 -34.62 5.31 -8.91
C LEU A 294 -34.12 6.68 -8.43
N LEU A 295 -33.16 7.28 -9.14
CA LEU A 295 -32.45 8.48 -8.68
C LEU A 295 -32.76 9.74 -9.52
N GLY A 296 -33.43 9.58 -10.65
CA GLY A 296 -33.50 10.60 -11.70
C GLY A 296 -32.25 10.57 -12.59
N ARG A 297 -32.41 10.95 -13.86
CA ARG A 297 -31.37 10.83 -14.89
C ARG A 297 -30.07 11.56 -14.52
N ARG A 298 -30.14 12.76 -13.96
CA ARG A 298 -28.95 13.58 -13.64
C ARG A 298 -28.15 13.00 -12.47
N THR A 299 -28.82 12.66 -11.37
CA THR A 299 -28.23 11.98 -10.20
C THR A 299 -27.60 10.63 -10.59
N ALA A 300 -28.32 9.84 -11.40
CA ALA A 300 -27.83 8.56 -11.90
C ALA A 300 -26.59 8.72 -12.79
N TRP A 301 -26.54 9.77 -13.61
CA TRP A 301 -25.39 10.06 -14.46
C TRP A 301 -24.14 10.40 -13.64
N VAL A 302 -24.29 11.22 -12.59
CA VAL A 302 -23.18 11.54 -11.67
C VAL A 302 -22.64 10.25 -11.03
N ALA A 303 -23.53 9.35 -10.58
CA ALA A 303 -23.11 8.08 -10.00
C ALA A 303 -22.37 7.17 -11.00
N ARG A 304 -22.92 7.00 -12.21
CA ARG A 304 -22.28 6.21 -13.28
C ARG A 304 -20.91 6.79 -13.67
N LYS A 305 -20.79 8.12 -13.77
CA LYS A 305 -19.53 8.79 -14.07
C LYS A 305 -18.48 8.47 -13.01
N SER A 306 -18.85 8.55 -11.74
CA SER A 306 -17.93 8.24 -10.62
C SER A 306 -17.44 6.79 -10.68
N TRP A 307 -18.33 5.81 -10.93
CA TRP A 307 -17.92 4.41 -11.10
C TRP A 307 -17.03 4.17 -12.32
N LEU A 308 -17.34 4.79 -13.46
CA LEU A 308 -16.51 4.67 -14.66
C LEU A 308 -15.11 5.26 -14.43
N ARG A 309 -15.02 6.40 -13.75
CA ARG A 309 -13.72 6.99 -13.35
C ARG A 309 -12.95 6.09 -12.41
N ALA A 310 -13.61 5.54 -11.39
CA ALA A 310 -13.00 4.61 -10.44
C ALA A 310 -12.47 3.35 -11.15
N ARG A 311 -13.24 2.79 -12.07
CA ARG A 311 -12.83 1.62 -12.87
C ARG A 311 -11.63 1.92 -13.77
N ARG A 312 -11.58 3.12 -14.36
CA ARG A 312 -10.47 3.55 -15.23
C ARG A 312 -9.20 3.92 -14.43
N ALA A 313 -9.35 4.50 -13.25
CA ALA A 313 -8.26 4.96 -12.39
C ALA A 313 -8.44 4.49 -10.93
N PRO A 314 -8.37 3.18 -10.65
CA PRO A 314 -8.66 2.62 -9.31
C PRO A 314 -7.68 3.07 -8.23
N ILE A 315 -6.48 3.52 -8.63
CA ILE A 315 -5.47 4.02 -7.70
C ILE A 315 -5.96 5.20 -6.87
N LYS A 316 -6.96 5.95 -7.37
CA LYS A 316 -7.61 7.04 -6.62
C LYS A 316 -8.26 6.57 -5.32
N LEU A 317 -8.62 5.29 -5.20
CA LEU A 317 -9.30 4.75 -4.01
C LEU A 317 -8.36 4.04 -3.04
N VAL A 318 -7.06 3.94 -3.35
CA VAL A 318 -6.11 3.20 -2.50
C VAL A 318 -5.99 3.83 -1.12
N TYR A 319 -6.17 5.14 -0.97
CA TYR A 319 -6.11 5.78 0.35
C TYR A 319 -7.16 5.24 1.33
N VAL A 320 -8.29 4.73 0.82
CA VAL A 320 -9.37 4.15 1.60
C VAL A 320 -8.93 2.85 2.28
N SER A 321 -7.93 2.15 1.72
CA SER A 321 -7.40 0.93 2.35
C SER A 321 -6.47 1.22 3.52
N TYR A 322 -5.97 2.45 3.70
CA TYR A 322 -5.04 2.72 4.81
C TYR A 322 -5.69 2.44 6.17
N PRO A 323 -6.90 2.92 6.51
CA PRO A 323 -7.49 2.64 7.82
C PRO A 323 -7.96 1.20 8.04
N LEU A 324 -7.77 0.30 7.06
CA LEU A 324 -8.03 -1.13 7.24
C LEU A 324 -7.20 -1.72 8.40
N PHE A 325 -6.10 -1.08 8.80
CA PHE A 325 -5.34 -1.48 10.00
C PHE A 325 -6.19 -1.52 11.27
N VAL A 326 -7.29 -0.75 11.35
CA VAL A 326 -8.23 -0.79 12.49
C VAL A 326 -8.87 -2.17 12.65
N LEU A 327 -9.00 -2.91 11.55
CA LEU A 327 -9.52 -4.28 11.56
C LEU A 327 -8.46 -5.33 11.91
N PHE A 328 -7.18 -4.96 12.01
CA PHE A 328 -6.10 -5.91 12.26
C PHE A 328 -6.33 -6.69 13.56
N THR A 329 -6.53 -5.99 14.69
CA THR A 329 -6.74 -6.64 15.99
C THR A 329 -8.02 -7.49 16.02
N PRO A 330 -9.22 -6.98 15.66
CA PRO A 330 -10.43 -7.81 15.68
C PRO A 330 -10.37 -9.05 14.78
N ILE A 331 -9.73 -8.94 13.60
CA ILE A 331 -9.55 -10.09 12.70
C ILE A 331 -8.57 -11.08 13.33
N GLN A 332 -7.41 -10.61 13.80
CA GLN A 332 -6.41 -11.47 14.44
C GLN A 332 -6.98 -12.20 15.65
N SER A 333 -7.73 -11.53 16.52
CA SER A 333 -8.40 -12.16 17.67
C SER A 333 -9.39 -13.23 17.24
N SER A 334 -10.11 -13.02 16.14
CA SER A 334 -11.05 -14.02 15.61
C SER A 334 -10.34 -15.22 14.99
N VAL A 335 -9.23 -14.99 14.27
CA VAL A 335 -8.39 -16.06 13.73
C VAL A 335 -7.80 -16.90 14.86
N GLN A 336 -7.24 -16.25 15.89
CA GLN A 336 -6.68 -16.93 17.06
C GLN A 336 -7.73 -17.70 17.87
N ALA A 337 -8.93 -17.16 18.00
CA ALA A 337 -10.03 -17.83 18.68
C ALA A 337 -10.59 -19.02 17.87
N GLY A 338 -10.38 -19.07 16.55
CA GLY A 338 -10.97 -20.07 15.66
C GLY A 338 -12.46 -19.84 15.37
N HIS A 339 -13.03 -18.71 15.79
CA HIS A 339 -14.41 -18.31 15.51
C HIS A 339 -14.54 -16.78 15.50
N VAL A 340 -15.65 -16.26 14.96
CA VAL A 340 -15.89 -14.81 14.92
C VAL A 340 -16.08 -14.27 16.34
N THR A 341 -15.23 -13.32 16.75
CA THR A 341 -15.34 -12.64 18.06
C THR A 341 -16.42 -11.56 18.06
N THR A 342 -16.89 -11.16 19.24
CA THR A 342 -17.94 -10.13 19.40
C THR A 342 -17.52 -8.73 18.96
N LEU A 343 -16.21 -8.46 18.91
CA LEU A 343 -15.67 -7.16 18.49
C LEU A 343 -15.66 -6.99 16.96
N LEU A 344 -15.52 -8.08 16.20
CA LEU A 344 -15.30 -8.00 14.76
C LEU A 344 -16.51 -7.44 13.98
N PRO A 345 -17.75 -7.91 14.17
CA PRO A 345 -18.89 -7.41 13.37
C PRO A 345 -19.16 -5.90 13.54
N PRO A 346 -19.22 -5.33 14.76
CA PRO A 346 -19.44 -3.90 14.93
C PRO A 346 -18.29 -3.04 14.37
N THR A 347 -17.04 -3.50 14.50
CA THR A 347 -15.89 -2.79 13.94
C THR A 347 -15.91 -2.81 12.40
N VAL A 348 -16.33 -3.92 11.79
CA VAL A 348 -16.54 -4.01 10.34
C VAL A 348 -17.69 -3.12 9.88
N ALA A 349 -18.77 -3.02 10.66
CA ALA A 349 -19.87 -2.10 10.36
C ALA A 349 -19.40 -0.64 10.36
N LEU A 350 -18.61 -0.26 11.37
CA LEU A 350 -18.05 1.09 11.50
C LEU A 350 -17.08 1.42 10.36
N TYR A 351 -16.09 0.53 10.12
CA TYR A 351 -15.12 0.72 9.04
C TYR A 351 -15.79 0.70 7.67
N GLY A 352 -16.75 -0.20 7.42
CA GLY A 352 -17.45 -0.29 6.14
C GLY A 352 -18.27 0.98 5.85
N ALA A 353 -18.94 1.53 6.86
CA ALA A 353 -19.64 2.80 6.72
C ALA A 353 -18.66 3.97 6.49
N TRP A 354 -17.55 4.04 7.24
CA TRP A 354 -16.49 5.03 7.03
C TRP A 354 -15.87 4.93 5.63
N MET A 355 -15.56 3.71 5.19
CA MET A 355 -15.02 3.42 3.86
C MET A 355 -15.99 3.89 2.78
N THR A 356 -17.28 3.64 2.97
CA THR A 356 -18.33 4.08 2.06
C THR A 356 -18.29 5.59 1.87
N GLY A 357 -18.21 6.37 2.95
CA GLY A 357 -18.14 7.83 2.81
C GLY A 357 -16.83 8.34 2.22
N ALA A 358 -15.73 7.60 2.38
CA ALA A 358 -14.47 7.95 1.74
C ALA A 358 -14.53 7.79 0.21
N LEU A 359 -15.17 6.74 -0.32
CA LEU A 359 -15.08 6.33 -1.74
C LEU A 359 -15.20 7.47 -2.78
N PHE A 360 -16.34 8.17 -2.84
CA PHE A 360 -16.59 9.19 -3.89
C PHE A 360 -16.97 10.56 -3.35
N THR A 361 -17.06 10.71 -2.02
CA THR A 361 -17.60 11.92 -1.39
C THR A 361 -16.56 12.72 -0.62
N LEU A 362 -15.34 12.24 -0.45
CA LEU A 362 -14.34 12.92 0.40
C LEU A 362 -13.59 14.06 -0.30
N ASN A 363 -13.67 14.17 -1.63
CA ASN A 363 -13.12 15.29 -2.41
C ASN A 363 -13.98 15.65 -3.64
N PRO A 364 -15.26 15.99 -3.44
CA PRO A 364 -16.26 16.01 -4.50
C PRO A 364 -15.94 17.05 -5.60
N LEU A 365 -15.46 18.24 -5.24
CA LEU A 365 -15.07 19.28 -6.21
C LEU A 365 -13.72 18.99 -6.86
N GLY A 366 -12.74 18.54 -6.06
CA GLY A 366 -11.41 18.21 -6.55
C GLY A 366 -11.39 17.03 -7.52
N ASP A 367 -12.25 16.05 -7.31
CA ASP A 367 -12.36 14.86 -8.17
C ASP A 367 -12.95 15.15 -9.55
N GLU A 368 -13.58 16.31 -9.74
CA GLU A 368 -13.96 16.82 -11.05
C GLU A 368 -12.77 17.37 -11.85
N GLY A 369 -11.77 17.94 -11.17
CA GLY A 369 -10.56 18.47 -11.79
C GLY A 369 -10.86 19.36 -13.01
N ALA A 370 -10.26 19.03 -14.15
CA ALA A 370 -10.40 19.81 -15.39
C ALA A 370 -11.84 19.88 -15.94
N VAL A 371 -12.76 19.01 -15.52
CA VAL A 371 -14.16 19.05 -15.98
C VAL A 371 -15.10 19.75 -15.01
N LEU A 372 -14.58 20.30 -13.90
CA LEU A 372 -15.40 21.01 -12.92
C LEU A 372 -16.18 22.17 -13.57
N PRO A 373 -15.58 23.03 -14.43
CA PRO A 373 -16.32 24.09 -15.11
C PRO A 373 -17.52 23.55 -15.92
N VAL A 374 -17.33 22.45 -16.63
CA VAL A 374 -18.42 21.80 -17.38
C VAL A 374 -19.48 21.24 -16.43
N SER A 375 -19.07 20.61 -15.32
CA SER A 375 -20.01 20.00 -14.37
C SER A 375 -20.95 21.04 -13.76
N VAL A 376 -20.43 22.23 -13.42
CA VAL A 376 -21.25 23.31 -12.84
C VAL A 376 -22.11 24.03 -13.88
N THR A 377 -21.72 24.07 -15.17
CA THR A 377 -22.51 24.75 -16.22
C THR A 377 -23.55 23.86 -16.92
N THR A 378 -23.55 22.55 -16.70
CA THR A 378 -24.46 21.59 -17.38
C THR A 378 -25.90 21.59 -16.85
N GLY A 379 -26.22 22.44 -15.87
CA GLY A 379 -27.56 22.54 -15.27
C GLY A 379 -27.90 21.41 -14.28
N VAL A 380 -26.89 20.66 -13.83
CA VAL A 380 -27.01 19.74 -12.69
C VAL A 380 -27.04 20.58 -11.42
N SER A 381 -28.06 20.39 -10.58
CA SER A 381 -28.12 21.07 -9.26
C SER A 381 -27.19 20.40 -8.24
N GLY A 382 -26.79 21.14 -7.21
CA GLY A 382 -25.99 20.62 -6.11
C GLY A 382 -26.63 19.42 -5.42
N ARG A 383 -27.97 19.36 -5.35
CA ARG A 383 -28.71 18.20 -4.81
C ARG A 383 -28.51 16.96 -5.69
N GLU A 384 -28.57 17.10 -7.00
CA GLU A 384 -28.35 16.01 -7.95
C GLU A 384 -26.88 15.55 -7.96
N PHE A 385 -25.95 16.50 -7.84
CA PHE A 385 -24.52 16.23 -7.75
C PHE A 385 -24.16 15.47 -6.47
N VAL A 386 -24.47 16.04 -5.30
CA VAL A 386 -24.18 15.41 -4.00
C VAL A 386 -24.96 14.11 -3.85
N GLY A 387 -26.24 14.08 -4.24
CA GLY A 387 -27.06 12.87 -4.22
C GLY A 387 -26.48 11.75 -5.09
N GLY A 388 -25.92 12.10 -6.26
CA GLY A 388 -25.27 11.15 -7.16
C GLY A 388 -24.00 10.55 -6.55
N LEU A 389 -23.17 11.37 -5.90
CA LEU A 389 -21.96 10.89 -5.21
C LEU A 389 -22.27 10.03 -3.98
N VAL A 390 -23.28 10.42 -3.19
CA VAL A 390 -23.76 9.63 -2.04
C VAL A 390 -24.32 8.29 -2.51
N ALA A 391 -25.11 8.27 -3.59
CA ALA A 391 -25.64 7.05 -4.17
C ALA A 391 -24.52 6.16 -4.73
N ALA A 392 -23.56 6.73 -5.46
CA ALA A 392 -22.41 6.00 -6.00
C ALA A 392 -21.63 5.28 -4.91
N SER A 393 -21.43 5.95 -3.77
CA SER A 393 -20.74 5.44 -2.61
C SER A 393 -21.55 4.34 -1.93
N THR A 394 -22.81 4.65 -1.58
CA THR A 394 -23.69 3.78 -0.79
C THR A 394 -24.03 2.48 -1.50
N LEU A 395 -24.31 2.52 -2.80
CA LEU A 395 -24.69 1.32 -3.55
C LEU A 395 -23.56 0.28 -3.63
N VAL A 396 -22.30 0.72 -3.57
CA VAL A 396 -21.14 -0.17 -3.60
C VAL A 396 -20.68 -0.48 -2.17
N GLY A 397 -20.28 0.55 -1.42
CA GLY A 397 -19.73 0.40 -0.08
C GLY A 397 -20.77 -0.09 0.93
N GLY A 398 -22.00 0.42 0.86
CA GLY A 398 -23.07 0.03 1.76
C GLY A 398 -23.53 -1.42 1.55
N ALA A 399 -23.62 -1.88 0.29
CA ALA A 399 -23.95 -3.27 -0.01
C ALA A 399 -22.89 -4.24 0.54
N VAL A 400 -21.60 -3.95 0.34
CA VAL A 400 -20.50 -4.75 0.88
C VAL A 400 -20.51 -4.71 2.41
N THR A 401 -20.68 -3.53 3.01
CA THR A 401 -20.75 -3.37 4.47
C THR A 401 -21.88 -4.20 5.07
N LEU A 402 -23.09 -4.13 4.51
CA LEU A 402 -24.23 -4.90 4.96
C LEU A 402 -23.95 -6.41 4.90
N VAL A 403 -23.52 -6.91 3.74
CA VAL A 403 -23.34 -8.36 3.54
C VAL A 403 -22.28 -8.91 4.48
N VAL A 404 -21.12 -8.25 4.56
CA VAL A 404 -20.00 -8.71 5.38
C VAL A 404 -20.34 -8.57 6.86
N THR A 405 -20.91 -7.44 7.30
CA THR A 405 -21.31 -7.25 8.70
C THR A 405 -22.38 -8.23 9.12
N ALA A 406 -23.42 -8.45 8.32
CA ALA A 406 -24.49 -9.39 8.65
C ALA A 406 -23.95 -10.82 8.77
N ALA A 407 -23.12 -11.26 7.82
CA ALA A 407 -22.50 -12.58 7.89
C ALA A 407 -21.67 -12.75 9.17
N LEU A 408 -20.82 -11.77 9.49
CA LEU A 408 -19.98 -11.83 10.69
C LEU A 408 -20.82 -11.74 11.97
N ALA A 409 -21.85 -10.90 12.02
CA ALA A 409 -22.70 -10.75 13.19
C ALA A 409 -23.46 -12.06 13.49
N ILE A 410 -24.00 -12.72 12.46
CA ILE A 410 -24.68 -14.02 12.59
C ILE A 410 -23.72 -15.12 13.06
N LEU A 411 -22.46 -15.09 12.63
CA LEU A 411 -21.44 -16.06 13.02
C LEU A 411 -20.81 -15.77 14.39
N SER A 412 -21.06 -14.59 14.96
CA SER A 412 -20.50 -14.15 16.24
C SER A 412 -21.38 -14.56 17.42
N PRO A 413 -20.84 -14.67 18.65
CA PRO A 413 -21.62 -14.94 19.85
C PRO A 413 -22.30 -13.67 20.41
N LEU A 414 -22.72 -12.75 19.54
CA LEU A 414 -23.48 -11.55 19.93
C LEU A 414 -24.92 -11.93 20.30
N SER A 415 -25.52 -11.17 21.22
CA SER A 415 -26.95 -11.30 21.52
C SER A 415 -27.79 -10.98 20.28
N PRO A 416 -28.99 -11.57 20.11
CA PRO A 416 -29.85 -11.28 18.94
C PRO A 416 -30.16 -9.78 18.76
N VAL A 417 -30.28 -9.04 19.86
CA VAL A 417 -30.48 -7.59 19.85
C VAL A 417 -29.24 -6.86 19.33
N ALA A 418 -28.05 -7.24 19.80
CA ALA A 418 -26.79 -6.68 19.31
C ALA A 418 -26.54 -6.99 17.82
N VAL A 419 -26.89 -8.20 17.37
CA VAL A 419 -26.86 -8.58 15.94
C VAL A 419 -27.78 -7.67 15.14
N ALA A 420 -29.05 -7.53 15.54
CA ALA A 420 -30.01 -6.66 14.87
C ALA A 420 -29.54 -5.20 14.82
N CYS A 421 -29.01 -4.68 15.93
CA CYS A 421 -28.52 -3.31 15.99
C CYS A 421 -27.27 -3.10 15.11
N THR A 422 -26.35 -4.06 15.09
CA THR A 422 -25.13 -4.01 14.27
C THR A 422 -25.47 -4.06 12.77
N VAL A 423 -26.43 -4.91 12.38
CA VAL A 423 -26.91 -4.97 10.99
C VAL A 423 -27.66 -3.69 10.61
N ALA A 424 -28.50 -3.15 11.50
CA ALA A 424 -29.15 -1.87 11.27
C ALA A 424 -28.15 -0.72 11.07
N ALA A 425 -27.08 -0.68 11.89
CA ALA A 425 -25.98 0.27 11.73
C ALA A 425 -25.31 0.12 10.35
N ALA A 426 -25.06 -1.11 9.90
CA ALA A 426 -24.47 -1.39 8.58
C ALA A 426 -25.35 -0.96 7.39
N ILE A 427 -26.67 -0.79 7.60
CA ILE A 427 -27.60 -0.27 6.58
C ILE A 427 -27.62 1.27 6.61
N VAL A 428 -27.74 1.85 7.80
CA VAL A 428 -28.07 3.27 7.99
C VAL A 428 -26.82 4.16 7.93
N LEU A 429 -25.71 3.72 8.51
CA LEU A 429 -24.51 4.55 8.62
C LEU A 429 -23.79 4.85 7.29
N PRO A 430 -23.70 3.93 6.30
CA PRO A 430 -23.00 4.22 5.05
C PRO A 430 -23.50 5.46 4.27
N PRO A 431 -24.80 5.66 4.03
CA PRO A 431 -25.27 6.88 3.37
C PRO A 431 -25.05 8.15 4.21
N LEU A 432 -25.15 8.04 5.54
CA LEU A 432 -24.84 9.17 6.44
C LEU A 432 -23.36 9.54 6.36
N ALA A 433 -22.48 8.55 6.34
CA ALA A 433 -21.04 8.72 6.19
C ALA A 433 -20.69 9.46 4.89
N ALA A 434 -21.32 9.07 3.77
CA ALA A 434 -21.12 9.72 2.48
C ALA A 434 -21.60 11.18 2.46
N ALA A 435 -22.73 11.47 3.12
CA ALA A 435 -23.21 12.85 3.26
C ALA A 435 -22.28 13.72 4.13
N VAL A 436 -21.77 13.17 5.26
CA VAL A 436 -20.76 13.87 6.08
C VAL A 436 -19.49 14.13 5.28
N ALA A 437 -18.98 13.10 4.59
CA ALA A 437 -17.79 13.22 3.75
C ALA A 437 -17.97 14.28 2.65
N ALA A 438 -19.13 14.35 1.99
CA ALA A 438 -19.41 15.35 0.97
C ALA A 438 -19.32 16.78 1.50
N GLY A 439 -19.88 17.05 2.68
CA GLY A 439 -19.80 18.37 3.31
C GLY A 439 -18.39 18.74 3.79
N VAL A 440 -17.67 17.77 4.37
CA VAL A 440 -16.29 17.99 4.80
C VAL A 440 -15.37 18.19 3.59
N GLY A 441 -15.50 17.36 2.56
CA GLY A 441 -14.70 17.42 1.34
C GLY A 441 -14.93 18.68 0.51
N THR A 442 -16.17 19.17 0.45
CA THR A 442 -16.46 20.49 -0.17
C THR A 442 -15.88 21.65 0.63
N SER A 443 -15.73 21.51 1.95
CA SER A 443 -15.17 22.56 2.82
C SER A 443 -13.64 22.63 2.77
N PHE A 444 -12.98 21.53 2.40
CA PHE A 444 -11.52 21.44 2.27
C PHE A 444 -11.14 20.80 0.92
N PRO A 445 -11.56 21.41 -0.21
CA PRO A 445 -11.34 20.83 -1.53
C PRO A 445 -9.85 20.81 -1.85
N LYS A 446 -9.41 19.74 -2.52
CA LYS A 446 -8.06 19.65 -3.06
C LYS A 446 -8.14 19.46 -4.56
N TYR A 447 -7.68 20.45 -5.33
CA TYR A 447 -7.72 20.44 -6.80
C TYR A 447 -6.43 19.89 -7.43
N GLU A 448 -5.32 20.00 -6.71
CA GLU A 448 -4.02 19.61 -7.20
C GLU A 448 -3.85 18.09 -7.17
N ALA A 449 -3.41 17.54 -8.30
CA ALA A 449 -3.05 16.14 -8.39
C ALA A 449 -1.78 15.89 -7.57
N THR A 450 -1.79 14.84 -6.77
CA THR A 450 -0.59 14.35 -6.10
C THR A 450 -0.06 13.14 -6.83
N THR A 451 1.25 13.11 -7.05
CA THR A 451 1.95 11.91 -7.53
C THR A 451 1.84 10.81 -6.47
N ILE A 452 1.02 9.77 -6.71
CA ILE A 452 0.88 8.61 -5.82
C ILE A 452 1.99 7.60 -6.11
N THR A 453 2.27 7.34 -7.39
CA THR A 453 3.42 6.56 -7.85
C THR A 453 4.13 7.32 -8.96
N ARG A 454 5.36 6.93 -9.31
CA ARG A 454 6.20 7.65 -10.28
C ARG A 454 5.46 7.99 -11.60
N SER A 455 4.60 7.07 -12.07
CA SER A 455 3.81 7.22 -13.30
C SER A 455 2.32 7.48 -13.11
N ARG A 456 1.83 7.69 -11.87
CA ARG A 456 0.41 7.94 -11.61
C ARG A 456 0.17 9.09 -10.65
N GLU A 457 -0.51 10.09 -11.17
CA GLU A 457 -1.06 11.19 -10.41
C GLU A 457 -2.54 10.95 -10.15
N ALA A 458 -2.94 11.27 -8.92
CA ALA A 458 -4.33 11.28 -8.56
C ALA A 458 -4.55 12.42 -7.57
N VAL A 459 -5.67 13.10 -7.76
CA VAL A 459 -6.18 14.04 -6.77
C VAL A 459 -6.67 13.19 -5.60
N VAL A 460 -5.91 13.19 -4.50
CA VAL A 460 -6.33 12.57 -3.24
C VAL A 460 -7.01 13.62 -2.37
N PRO A 461 -7.92 13.23 -1.47
CA PRO A 461 -8.54 14.17 -0.55
C PRO A 461 -7.50 14.95 0.26
N SER A 462 -7.86 16.16 0.68
CA SER A 462 -7.03 16.92 1.61
C SER A 462 -6.89 16.15 2.93
N MET A 463 -5.72 16.24 3.57
CA MET A 463 -5.49 15.61 4.87
C MET A 463 -6.43 16.16 5.95
N TRP A 464 -6.84 17.43 5.82
CA TRP A 464 -7.87 18.04 6.65
C TRP A 464 -9.24 17.43 6.41
N ALA A 465 -9.67 17.27 5.16
CA ALA A 465 -10.93 16.60 4.85
C ALA A 465 -10.94 15.18 5.43
N PHE A 466 -9.85 14.43 5.21
CA PHE A 466 -9.70 13.08 5.74
C PHE A 466 -9.76 13.03 7.27
N GLY A 467 -9.00 13.88 7.95
CA GLY A 467 -8.94 13.92 9.42
C GLY A 467 -10.25 14.36 10.07
N VAL A 468 -10.85 15.46 9.59
CA VAL A 468 -12.11 15.99 10.10
C VAL A 468 -13.25 15.01 9.87
N TYR A 469 -13.34 14.43 8.67
CA TYR A 469 -14.32 13.40 8.36
C TYR A 469 -14.18 12.20 9.28
N THR A 470 -12.95 11.68 9.42
CA THR A 470 -12.67 10.51 10.25
C THR A 470 -13.05 10.78 11.70
N LEU A 471 -12.63 11.91 12.27
CA LEU A 471 -12.95 12.24 13.66
C LEU A 471 -14.45 12.44 13.87
N ALA A 472 -15.09 13.26 13.04
CA ALA A 472 -16.52 13.55 13.15
C ALA A 472 -17.34 12.26 13.03
N PHE A 473 -17.03 11.42 12.04
CA PHE A 473 -17.77 10.19 11.81
C PHE A 473 -17.51 9.14 12.90
N LEU A 474 -16.26 8.96 13.35
CA LEU A 474 -15.96 8.01 14.42
C LEU A 474 -16.62 8.41 15.74
N VAL A 475 -16.67 9.70 16.08
CA VAL A 475 -17.35 10.18 17.29
C VAL A 475 -18.86 9.90 17.23
N THR A 476 -19.50 10.12 16.08
CA THR A 476 -20.96 9.90 15.96
C THR A 476 -21.32 8.42 15.77
N ALA A 477 -20.73 7.78 14.76
CA ALA A 477 -21.04 6.39 14.38
C ALA A 477 -20.40 5.36 15.32
N GLY A 478 -19.33 5.73 16.03
CA GLY A 478 -18.70 4.90 17.06
C GLY A 478 -19.66 4.61 18.22
N VAL A 479 -20.58 5.52 18.56
CA VAL A 479 -21.62 5.24 19.56
C VAL A 479 -22.57 4.15 19.06
N ALA A 480 -23.00 4.21 17.79
CA ALA A 480 -23.94 3.23 17.23
C ALA A 480 -23.36 1.82 17.10
N THR A 481 -22.03 1.70 17.00
CA THR A 481 -21.34 0.43 16.71
C THR A 481 -20.49 -0.07 17.88
N GLY A 482 -19.67 0.79 18.48
CA GLY A 482 -18.76 0.43 19.57
C GLY A 482 -19.46 -0.09 20.82
N PHE A 483 -20.69 0.35 21.09
CA PHE A 483 -21.44 -0.06 22.27
C PHE A 483 -22.23 -1.36 22.05
N GLN A 484 -22.07 -2.00 20.88
CA GLN A 484 -22.67 -3.30 20.59
C GLN A 484 -21.85 -4.48 21.14
N THR A 485 -20.64 -4.22 21.65
CA THR A 485 -19.83 -5.27 22.29
C THR A 485 -20.34 -5.55 23.71
N PRO A 486 -20.36 -6.82 24.16
CA PRO A 486 -20.86 -7.18 25.50
C PRO A 486 -20.18 -6.40 26.62
N VAL A 487 -18.85 -6.27 26.58
CA VAL A 487 -18.06 -5.57 27.61
C VAL A 487 -18.54 -4.13 27.83
N VAL A 488 -18.82 -3.41 26.74
CA VAL A 488 -19.28 -2.01 26.82
C VAL A 488 -20.76 -1.94 27.19
N ALA A 489 -21.57 -2.85 26.65
CA ALA A 489 -23.00 -2.90 26.91
C ALA A 489 -23.33 -3.22 28.37
N GLU A 490 -22.63 -4.20 28.96
CA GLU A 490 -22.75 -4.61 30.36
C GLU A 490 -22.35 -3.46 31.30
N ALA A 491 -21.16 -2.86 31.08
CA ALA A 491 -20.68 -1.75 31.89
C ALA A 491 -21.64 -0.53 31.88
N LEU A 492 -22.25 -0.23 30.73
CA LEU A 492 -23.24 0.83 30.62
C LEU A 492 -24.60 0.45 31.20
N ALA A 493 -25.01 -0.81 31.05
CA ALA A 493 -26.26 -1.31 31.61
C ALA A 493 -26.23 -1.19 33.14
N ASP A 494 -25.12 -1.61 33.76
CA ASP A 494 -24.87 -1.48 35.19
C ASP A 494 -24.83 -0.02 35.65
N ALA A 495 -24.08 0.83 34.94
CA ALA A 495 -23.96 2.24 35.28
C ALA A 495 -25.29 3.01 35.19
N LEU A 496 -26.18 2.60 34.27
CA LEU A 496 -27.48 3.24 34.03
C LEU A 496 -28.63 2.57 34.81
N GLY A 497 -28.39 1.40 35.44
CA GLY A 497 -29.45 0.60 36.06
C GLY A 497 -30.48 0.09 35.06
N THR A 498 -30.05 -0.27 33.84
CA THR A 498 -30.91 -0.74 32.74
C THR A 498 -30.48 -2.11 32.24
N GLY A 499 -31.19 -2.70 31.27
CA GLY A 499 -30.77 -3.94 30.63
C GLY A 499 -29.88 -3.70 29.40
N GLU A 500 -28.98 -4.64 29.09
CA GLU A 500 -28.10 -4.58 27.90
C GLU A 500 -28.86 -4.33 26.59
N ALA A 501 -30.05 -4.92 26.43
CA ALA A 501 -30.90 -4.68 25.26
C ALA A 501 -31.27 -3.20 25.09
N ALA A 502 -31.53 -2.50 26.20
CA ALA A 502 -31.81 -1.06 26.18
C ALA A 502 -30.56 -0.27 25.79
N VAL A 503 -29.36 -0.69 26.22
CA VAL A 503 -28.09 -0.08 25.83
C VAL A 503 -27.80 -0.28 24.34
N HIS A 504 -27.99 -1.49 23.81
CA HIS A 504 -27.81 -1.77 22.38
C HIS A 504 -28.69 -0.90 21.48
N VAL A 505 -29.99 -0.83 21.81
CA VAL A 505 -30.96 -0.02 21.05
C VAL A 505 -30.71 1.47 21.25
N GLY A 506 -30.49 1.90 22.50
CA GLY A 506 -30.26 3.30 22.83
C GLY A 506 -29.00 3.86 22.17
N SER A 507 -27.90 3.11 22.20
CA SER A 507 -26.64 3.50 21.56
C SER A 507 -26.75 3.58 20.04
N LEU A 508 -27.45 2.62 19.39
CA LEU A 508 -27.76 2.69 17.97
C LEU A 508 -28.54 3.97 17.63
N LEU A 509 -29.64 4.24 18.35
CA LEU A 509 -30.50 5.40 18.10
C LEU A 509 -29.73 6.71 18.29
N VAL A 510 -28.99 6.85 19.39
CA VAL A 510 -28.18 8.04 19.67
C VAL A 510 -27.13 8.24 18.58
N GLY A 511 -26.36 7.21 18.24
CA GLY A 511 -25.32 7.31 17.22
C GLY A 511 -25.87 7.62 15.83
N VAL A 512 -27.01 7.02 15.44
CA VAL A 512 -27.70 7.32 14.17
C VAL A 512 -28.23 8.74 14.15
N VAL A 513 -28.81 9.24 15.24
CA VAL A 513 -29.28 10.63 15.33
C VAL A 513 -28.12 11.60 15.21
N LEU A 514 -27.02 11.38 15.95
CA LEU A 514 -25.82 12.23 15.88
C LEU A 514 -25.23 12.24 14.46
N ALA A 515 -25.06 11.06 13.85
CA ALA A 515 -24.56 10.94 12.48
C ALA A 515 -25.53 11.56 11.47
N GLY A 516 -26.84 11.42 11.69
CA GLY A 516 -27.90 11.99 10.85
C GLY A 516 -27.92 13.52 10.87
N VAL A 517 -27.78 14.12 12.06
CA VAL A 517 -27.66 15.58 12.20
C VAL A 517 -26.39 16.08 11.50
N ALA A 518 -25.24 15.43 11.73
CA ALA A 518 -24.00 15.78 11.06
C ALA A 518 -24.12 15.67 9.53
N ALA A 519 -24.71 14.57 9.03
CA ALA A 519 -24.95 14.34 7.62
C ALA A 519 -25.88 15.39 6.99
N ALA A 520 -26.97 15.77 7.69
CA ALA A 520 -27.90 16.78 7.20
C ALA A 520 -27.25 18.16 7.08
N VAL A 521 -26.44 18.56 8.06
CA VAL A 521 -25.68 19.82 8.03
C VAL A 521 -24.64 19.80 6.91
N ALA A 522 -23.86 18.72 6.83
CA ALA A 522 -22.82 18.53 5.84
C ALA A 522 -23.36 18.51 4.40
N ALA A 523 -24.45 17.78 4.14
CA ALA A 523 -25.07 17.71 2.82
C ALA A 523 -25.63 19.06 2.37
N ARG A 524 -26.29 19.82 3.27
CA ARG A 524 -26.77 21.17 2.95
C ARG A 524 -25.63 22.12 2.61
N ARG A 525 -24.48 21.96 3.28
CA ARG A 525 -23.27 22.73 2.96
C ARG A 525 -22.74 22.34 1.58
N ALA A 526 -22.55 21.04 1.31
CA ALA A 526 -22.04 20.56 0.03
C ALA A 526 -22.90 20.99 -1.17
N VAL A 527 -24.23 20.93 -1.02
CA VAL A 527 -25.17 21.39 -2.06
C VAL A 527 -24.97 22.86 -2.35
N ARG A 528 -24.92 23.71 -1.31
CA ARG A 528 -24.73 25.16 -1.47
C ARG A 528 -23.38 25.49 -2.11
N GLU A 529 -22.30 24.89 -1.63
CA GLU A 529 -20.95 25.12 -2.18
C GLU A 529 -20.86 24.75 -3.67
N PHE A 530 -21.57 23.71 -4.10
CA PHE A 530 -21.65 23.36 -5.52
C PHE A 530 -22.47 24.37 -6.32
N ASP A 531 -23.65 24.76 -5.81
CA ASP A 531 -24.56 25.69 -6.49
C ASP A 531 -23.96 27.09 -6.63
N THR A 532 -23.18 27.56 -5.65
CA THR A 532 -22.55 28.90 -5.66
C THR A 532 -21.17 28.92 -6.30
N TYR A 533 -20.68 27.80 -6.85
CA TYR A 533 -19.31 27.72 -7.39
C TYR A 533 -19.04 28.69 -8.54
N THR A 534 -20.07 29.06 -9.31
CA THR A 534 -19.97 30.02 -10.43
C THR A 534 -20.26 31.47 -10.04
N ASP A 535 -20.70 31.72 -8.81
CA ASP A 535 -21.12 33.06 -8.35
C ASP A 535 -19.94 33.85 -7.73
N GLY A 536 -18.74 33.25 -7.66
CA GLY A 536 -17.54 33.77 -7.00
C GLY A 536 -16.43 34.23 -7.93
#